data_AF-A0A1E4M0Z7-F1
#
_entry.id   AF-A0A1E4M0Z7-F1
#
_cell.length_a   1.000
_cell.length_b   1.000
_cell.length_c   1.000
_cell.angle_alpha   90.00
_cell.angle_beta   90.00
_cell.angle_gamma   90.00
#
_symmetry.space_group_name_H-M   'P 1'
#
loop_
_entity.id
_entity.type
_entity.pdbx_description
1 polymer ?
#
loop_
_entity_poly.entity_id
_entity_poly.type
_entity_poly.pdbx_seq_one_letter_code
_entity_poly.pdbx_strand_id
1 'polypeptide(L)'
;MARTKELERLDSQQRVELAVRAVMLRREGHDYDDIAVRIGVSATEAAELTRVGYGRLAAQTADELRTEVEDRLNGLLRSAHVDLKLADSQGERTALYRTILAIEGRRAQLLGLDLPKATPGE
;
A
#
# COMPACT_ATOMS: atom_id res chain seq x y z
N MET A 1 -24.42 -23.35 -24.49
CA MET A 1 -24.17 -23.09 -23.04
C MET A 1 -22.70 -22.89 -22.69
N ALA A 2 -21.72 -23.49 -23.37
CA ALA A 2 -20.29 -23.32 -23.05
C ALA A 2 -19.76 -21.88 -23.29
N ARG A 3 -20.11 -21.26 -24.42
CA ARG A 3 -19.65 -19.92 -24.83
C ARG A 3 -20.10 -18.78 -23.90
N THR A 4 -21.28 -18.91 -23.28
CA THR A 4 -21.83 -17.89 -22.37
C THR A 4 -21.09 -17.87 -21.03
N LYS A 5 -20.79 -19.06 -20.47
CA LYS A 5 -20.02 -19.19 -19.22
C LYS A 5 -18.57 -18.74 -19.37
N GLU A 6 -18.01 -18.86 -20.57
CA GLU A 6 -16.65 -18.43 -20.88
C GLU A 6 -16.54 -16.90 -20.96
N LEU A 7 -17.51 -16.24 -21.58
CA LEU A 7 -17.63 -14.77 -21.60
C LEU A 7 -17.85 -14.18 -20.19
N GLU A 8 -18.73 -14.80 -19.38
CA GLU A 8 -18.95 -14.38 -17.98
C GLU A 8 -17.70 -14.55 -17.12
N ARG A 9 -16.90 -15.60 -17.34
CA ARG A 9 -15.62 -15.78 -16.64
C ARG A 9 -14.60 -14.71 -17.02
N LEU A 10 -14.48 -14.39 -18.31
CA LEU A 10 -13.56 -13.35 -18.80
C LEU A 10 -13.92 -11.98 -18.23
N ASP A 11 -15.21 -11.62 -18.19
CA ASP A 11 -15.70 -10.38 -17.58
C ASP A 11 -15.40 -10.36 -16.07
N SER A 12 -15.64 -11.47 -15.36
CA SER A 12 -15.33 -11.56 -13.93
C SER A 12 -13.84 -11.39 -13.62
N GLN A 13 -12.95 -11.97 -14.44
CA GLN A 13 -11.49 -11.85 -14.29
C GLN A 13 -11.02 -10.41 -14.58
N GLN A 14 -11.53 -9.79 -15.64
CA GLN A 14 -11.21 -8.39 -15.95
C GLN A 14 -11.61 -7.46 -14.82
N ARG A 15 -12.80 -7.66 -14.22
CA ARG A 15 -13.22 -6.87 -13.05
C ARG A 15 -12.33 -7.09 -11.83
N VAL A 16 -11.79 -8.30 -11.64
CA VAL A 16 -10.78 -8.57 -10.59
C VAL A 16 -9.52 -7.75 -10.84
N GLU A 17 -8.97 -7.81 -12.05
CA GLU A 17 -7.74 -7.12 -12.40
C GLU A 17 -7.87 -5.60 -12.25
N LEU A 18 -9.00 -5.04 -12.70
CA LEU A 18 -9.31 -3.62 -12.56
C LEU A 18 -9.42 -3.21 -11.08
N ALA A 19 -10.05 -4.03 -10.24
CA ALA A 19 -10.15 -3.77 -8.80
C ALA A 19 -8.78 -3.79 -8.10
N VAL A 20 -7.92 -4.77 -8.43
CA VAL A 20 -6.54 -4.82 -7.92
C VAL A 20 -5.76 -3.58 -8.34
N ARG A 21 -5.86 -3.20 -9.62
CA ARG A 21 -5.14 -2.05 -10.17
C ARG A 21 -5.63 -0.73 -9.55
N ALA A 22 -6.92 -0.56 -9.35
CA ALA A 22 -7.50 0.60 -8.69
C ALA A 22 -7.02 0.75 -7.24
N VAL A 23 -6.85 -0.35 -6.51
CA VAL A 23 -6.29 -0.33 -5.15
C VAL A 23 -4.80 0.02 -5.13
N MET A 24 -4.01 -0.49 -6.08
CA MET A 24 -2.59 -0.14 -6.19
C MET A 24 -2.40 1.36 -6.43
N LEU A 25 -3.12 1.92 -7.40
CA LEU A 25 -3.07 3.36 -7.68
C LEU A 25 -3.53 4.20 -6.47
N ARG A 26 -4.55 3.75 -5.73
CA ARG A 26 -4.98 4.43 -4.50
C ARG A 26 -3.89 4.43 -3.44
N ARG A 27 -3.15 3.32 -3.31
CA ARG A 27 -2.01 3.17 -2.38
C ARG A 27 -0.80 4.01 -2.77
N GLU A 28 -0.65 4.33 -4.05
CA GLU A 28 0.33 5.27 -4.60
C GLU A 28 -0.07 6.74 -4.39
N GLY A 29 -1.30 7.00 -3.90
CA GLY A 29 -1.78 8.33 -3.55
C GLY A 29 -2.70 8.99 -4.57
N HIS A 30 -2.99 8.33 -5.69
CA HIS A 30 -3.93 8.85 -6.70
C HIS A 30 -5.36 8.97 -6.17
N ASP A 31 -6.08 10.01 -6.58
CA ASP A 31 -7.52 10.14 -6.30
C ASP A 31 -8.37 9.33 -7.30
N TYR A 32 -9.69 9.33 -7.12
CA TYR A 32 -10.57 8.48 -7.95
C TYR A 32 -10.70 8.97 -9.40
N ASP A 33 -10.53 10.27 -9.64
CA ASP A 33 -10.58 10.83 -10.99
C ASP A 33 -9.33 10.43 -11.77
N ASP A 34 -8.16 10.53 -11.15
CA ASP A 34 -6.89 10.04 -11.69
C ASP A 34 -6.94 8.53 -11.98
N ILE A 35 -7.47 7.75 -11.04
CA ILE A 35 -7.59 6.29 -11.17
C ILE A 35 -8.51 5.96 -12.35
N ALA A 36 -9.67 6.60 -12.43
CA ALA A 36 -10.65 6.40 -13.49
C ALA A 36 -10.05 6.62 -14.89
N VAL A 37 -9.32 7.73 -15.07
CA VAL A 37 -8.61 8.02 -16.32
C VAL A 37 -7.57 6.95 -16.65
N ARG A 38 -6.80 6.49 -15.66
CA ARG A 38 -5.71 5.52 -15.86
C ARG A 38 -6.19 4.10 -16.20
N ILE A 39 -7.33 3.68 -15.69
CA ILE A 39 -7.87 2.32 -15.92
C ILE A 39 -9.02 2.29 -16.92
N GLY A 40 -9.49 3.46 -17.39
CA GLY A 40 -10.50 3.57 -18.45
C GLY A 40 -11.92 3.33 -17.97
N VAL A 41 -12.28 3.82 -16.77
CA VAL A 41 -13.63 3.68 -16.19
C VAL A 41 -14.15 5.03 -15.69
N SER A 42 -15.39 5.08 -15.18
CA SER A 42 -15.91 6.29 -14.53
C SER A 42 -15.34 6.48 -13.11
N ALA A 43 -15.32 7.71 -12.59
CA ALA A 43 -14.88 8.00 -11.22
C ALA A 43 -15.67 7.21 -10.16
N THR A 44 -16.99 7.07 -10.36
CA THR A 44 -17.85 6.26 -9.49
C THR A 44 -17.45 4.78 -9.54
N GLU A 45 -17.18 4.25 -10.73
CA GLU A 45 -16.75 2.87 -10.90
C GLU A 45 -15.34 2.62 -10.36
N ALA A 46 -14.41 3.59 -10.48
CA ALA A 46 -13.11 3.53 -9.85
C ALA A 46 -13.23 3.44 -8.32
N ALA A 47 -14.08 4.27 -7.71
CA ALA A 47 -14.34 4.21 -6.26
C ALA A 47 -14.93 2.85 -5.84
N GLU A 48 -15.87 2.30 -6.62
CA GLU A 48 -16.46 0.99 -6.39
C GLU A 48 -15.43 -0.15 -6.53
N LEU A 49 -14.62 -0.13 -7.58
CA LEU A 49 -13.54 -1.08 -7.82
C LEU A 49 -12.49 -1.03 -6.69
N THR A 50 -12.10 0.16 -6.25
CA THR A 50 -11.21 0.33 -5.10
C THR A 50 -11.84 -0.24 -3.82
N ARG A 51 -13.13 0.01 -3.56
CA ARG A 51 -13.85 -0.53 -2.41
C ARG A 51 -13.91 -2.07 -2.43
N VAL A 52 -14.25 -2.65 -3.57
CA VAL A 52 -14.28 -4.12 -3.77
C VAL A 52 -12.88 -4.72 -3.61
N GLY A 53 -11.86 -4.06 -4.17
CA GLY A 53 -10.47 -4.48 -4.02
C GLY A 53 -10.02 -4.47 -2.55
N TYR A 54 -10.35 -3.43 -1.78
CA TYR A 54 -10.09 -3.41 -0.33
C TYR A 54 -10.86 -4.49 0.42
N GLY A 55 -12.11 -4.78 0.04
CA GLY A 55 -12.89 -5.87 0.63
C GLY A 55 -12.21 -7.25 0.42
N ARG A 56 -11.51 -7.43 -0.69
CA ARG A 56 -10.71 -8.65 -0.95
C ARG A 56 -9.39 -8.66 -0.20
N LEU A 57 -8.73 -7.51 -0.05
CA LEU A 57 -7.57 -7.40 0.85
C LEU A 57 -7.96 -7.66 2.31
N ALA A 58 -9.17 -7.32 2.72
CA ALA A 58 -9.68 -7.67 4.05
C ALA A 58 -9.87 -9.18 4.24
N ALA A 59 -9.92 -9.95 3.14
CA ALA A 59 -9.89 -11.42 3.16
C ALA A 59 -8.45 -11.99 3.14
N GLN A 60 -7.41 -11.14 2.99
CA GLN A 60 -6.04 -11.57 3.21
C GLN A 60 -5.84 -11.88 4.69
N THR A 61 -4.97 -12.86 4.94
CA THR A 61 -4.51 -13.16 6.29
C THR A 61 -3.71 -11.98 6.85
N ALA A 62 -3.70 -11.85 8.19
CA ALA A 62 -2.91 -10.81 8.86
C ALA A 62 -1.42 -10.87 8.48
N ASP A 63 -0.90 -12.05 8.14
CA ASP A 63 0.49 -12.25 7.74
C ASP A 63 0.78 -11.74 6.33
N GLU A 64 -0.13 -11.93 5.38
CA GLU A 64 -0.01 -11.36 4.03
C GLU A 64 -0.03 -9.83 4.08
N LEU A 65 -0.93 -9.24 4.89
CA LEU A 65 -0.98 -7.80 5.06
C LEU A 65 0.28 -7.27 5.76
N ARG A 66 0.78 -7.98 6.78
CA ARG A 66 2.04 -7.62 7.46
C ARG A 66 3.21 -7.63 6.47
N THR A 67 3.30 -8.66 5.63
CA THR A 67 4.35 -8.83 4.61
C THR A 67 4.32 -7.67 3.61
N GLU A 68 3.13 -7.32 3.09
CA GLU A 68 3.01 -6.22 2.13
C GLU A 68 3.38 -4.86 2.74
N VAL A 69 2.96 -4.61 3.98
CA VAL A 69 3.32 -3.38 4.69
C VAL A 69 4.82 -3.34 4.96
N GLU A 70 5.43 -4.46 5.34
CA GLU A 70 6.87 -4.56 5.53
C GLU A 70 7.64 -4.25 4.25
N ASP A 71 7.24 -4.84 3.11
CA ASP A 71 7.85 -4.58 1.80
C ASP A 71 7.77 -3.10 1.41
N ARG A 72 6.62 -2.46 1.68
CA ARG A 72 6.44 -1.04 1.41
C ARG A 72 7.36 -0.18 2.28
N LEU A 73 7.43 -0.46 3.58
CA LEU A 73 8.32 0.27 4.50
C LEU A 73 9.79 0.08 4.10
N ASN A 74 10.17 -1.13 3.68
CA ASN A 74 11.51 -1.40 3.15
C ASN A 74 11.81 -0.59 1.88
N GLY A 75 10.84 -0.44 0.98
CA GLY A 75 10.97 0.42 -0.21
C GLY A 75 11.16 1.90 0.12
N LEU A 76 10.37 2.42 1.05
CA LEU A 76 10.50 3.81 1.53
C LEU A 76 11.84 4.05 2.23
N LEU A 77 12.28 3.09 3.06
CA LEU A 77 13.56 3.16 3.76
C LEU A 77 14.73 3.23 2.77
N ARG A 78 14.73 2.37 1.74
CA ARG A 78 15.75 2.41 0.68
C ARG A 78 15.78 3.76 -0.03
N SER A 79 14.61 4.31 -0.35
CA SER A 79 14.49 5.61 -1.03
C SER A 79 15.03 6.74 -0.14
N ALA A 80 14.63 6.77 1.13
CA ALA A 80 15.12 7.75 2.10
C ALA A 80 16.65 7.69 2.29
N HIS A 81 17.25 6.50 2.24
CA HIS A 81 18.72 6.36 2.27
C HIS A 81 19.41 6.86 1.00
N VAL A 82 18.78 6.72 -0.17
CA VAL A 82 19.28 7.31 -1.42
C VAL A 82 19.23 8.84 -1.31
N ASP A 83 18.08 9.40 -0.92
CA ASP A 83 17.90 10.84 -0.75
C ASP A 83 18.88 11.41 0.28
N LEU A 84 19.14 10.67 1.36
CA LEU A 84 20.10 11.09 2.39
C LEU A 84 21.53 11.22 1.86
N LYS A 85 21.93 10.36 0.91
CA LYS A 85 23.25 10.47 0.25
C LYS A 85 23.34 11.68 -0.67
N LEU A 86 22.21 12.11 -1.22
CA LEU A 86 22.10 13.23 -2.15
C LEU A 86 21.78 14.56 -1.45
N ALA A 87 21.52 14.55 -0.14
CA ALA A 87 21.14 15.75 0.60
C ALA A 87 22.27 16.79 0.66
N ASP A 88 21.95 17.99 0.21
CA ASP A 88 22.87 19.13 0.06
C ASP A 88 22.97 19.98 1.33
N SER A 89 21.99 19.86 2.23
CA SER A 89 21.94 20.64 3.47
C SER A 89 21.82 19.77 4.72
N GLN A 90 22.25 20.33 5.86
CA GLN A 90 21.98 19.66 7.15
C GLN A 90 20.50 19.65 7.55
N GLY A 91 19.71 20.61 7.05
CA GLY A 91 18.27 20.62 7.27
C GLY A 91 17.59 19.40 6.64
N GLU A 92 17.90 19.11 5.37
CA GLU A 92 17.41 17.94 4.65
C GLU A 92 17.86 16.64 5.30
N ARG A 93 19.15 16.53 5.67
CA ARG A 93 19.67 15.36 6.40
C ARG A 93 18.91 15.12 7.70
N THR A 94 18.67 16.17 8.46
CA THR A 94 17.90 16.08 9.72
C THR A 94 16.47 15.60 9.48
N ALA A 95 15.79 16.09 8.44
CA ALA A 95 14.45 15.65 8.07
C ALA A 95 14.43 14.18 7.63
N LEU A 96 15.42 13.75 6.85
CA LEU A 96 15.58 12.38 6.40
C LEU A 96 15.91 11.42 7.55
N TYR A 97 16.76 11.81 8.50
CA TYR A 97 17.01 11.01 9.71
C TYR A 97 15.74 10.77 10.51
N ARG A 98 14.89 11.80 10.69
CA ARG A 98 13.60 11.65 11.37
C ARG A 98 12.67 10.69 10.63
N THR A 99 12.65 10.79 9.30
CA THR A 99 11.85 9.90 8.45
C THR A 99 12.31 8.44 8.55
N ILE A 100 13.63 8.20 8.46
CA ILE A 100 14.24 6.87 8.62
C ILE A 100 13.89 6.28 10.00
N LEU A 101 14.08 7.06 11.08
CA LEU A 101 13.75 6.61 12.43
C LEU A 101 12.25 6.26 12.58
N ALA A 102 11.35 7.04 11.98
CA ALA A 102 9.92 6.76 12.02
C ALA A 102 9.56 5.45 11.28
N ILE A 103 10.19 5.21 10.12
CA ILE A 103 10.00 3.96 9.35
C ILE A 103 10.53 2.77 10.16
N GLU A 104 11.73 2.86 10.72
CA GLU A 104 12.33 1.79 11.52
C GLU A 104 11.50 1.46 12.77
N GLY A 105 10.98 2.48 13.48
CA GLY A 105 10.06 2.27 14.59
C GLY A 105 8.78 1.53 14.17
N ARG A 106 8.23 1.84 12.99
CA ARG A 106 7.06 1.14 12.48
C ARG A 106 7.36 -0.31 12.09
N ARG A 107 8.54 -0.59 11.57
CA ARG A 107 9.00 -1.96 11.26
C ARG A 107 9.17 -2.78 12.54
N ALA A 108 9.78 -2.21 13.58
CA ALA A 108 9.92 -2.86 14.88
C ALA A 108 8.56 -3.25 15.48
N GLN A 109 7.56 -2.38 15.37
CA GLN A 109 6.18 -2.68 15.79
C GLN A 109 5.56 -3.84 15.02
N LEU A 110 5.72 -3.87 13.69
CA LEU A 110 5.16 -4.94 12.85
C LEU A 110 5.78 -6.30 13.14
N LEU A 111 7.09 -6.32 13.42
CA LEU A 111 7.85 -7.51 13.78
C LEU A 111 7.67 -7.93 15.24
N GLY A 112 6.95 -7.15 16.05
CA GLY A 112 6.80 -7.41 17.48
C GLY A 112 8.10 -7.28 18.28
N LEU A 113 9.07 -6.53 17.76
CA LEU A 113 10.37 -6.29 18.39
C LEU A 113 10.36 -5.07 19.32
N ASP A 114 9.25 -4.33 19.36
CA ASP A 114 9.09 -3.23 20.29
C ASP A 114 9.10 -3.79 21.72
N LEU A 115 10.10 -3.36 22.50
CA LEU A 115 10.15 -3.67 23.92
C LEU A 115 8.89 -3.11 24.57
N PRO A 116 8.22 -3.88 25.47
CA PRO A 116 7.12 -3.33 26.23
C PRO A 116 7.62 -2.06 26.93
N LYS A 117 6.89 -0.95 26.72
CA LYS A 117 7.16 0.29 27.47
C LYS A 117 7.14 -0.11 28.93
N ALA A 118 8.27 0.04 29.63
CA ALA A 118 8.35 -0.24 31.04
C ALA A 118 7.21 0.51 31.72
N THR A 119 6.23 -0.22 32.24
CA THR A 119 5.17 0.37 33.06
C THR A 119 5.90 1.01 34.24
N PRO A 120 5.73 2.32 34.50
CA PRO A 120 6.22 2.89 35.74
C PRO A 120 5.62 2.05 36.87
N GLY A 121 6.49 1.49 37.73
CA GLY A 121 6.16 0.39 38.63
C GLY A 121 4.89 0.59 39.46
N GLU A 122 4.17 -0.52 39.64
CA GLU A 122 3.18 -0.72 40.71
C GLU A 122 3.86 -0.83 42.08
#